data_AF-A0A9X7YQY8-F1
#
_entry.id   AF-A0A9X7YQY8-F1
#
_cell.length_a   1.000
_cell.length_b   1.000
_cell.length_c   1.000
_cell.angle_alpha   90.00
_cell.angle_beta   90.00
_cell.angle_gamma   90.00
#
_symmetry.space_group_name_H-M   'P 1'
#
loop_
_entity.id
_entity.type
_entity.pdbx_description
1 polymer ?
#
loop_
_entity_poly.entity_id
_entity_poly.type
_entity_poly.pdbx_seq_one_letter_code
_entity_poly.pdbx_strand_id
1 'polypeptide(L)'
;MTAACSQPVLDNRYRVETPEGIDLLLRPAGLVPRALAFTVDLALRGLILLALFFGFGLLGKLGIGLGALCLFLVQWWYMVLFEVFNQGRTPGKLWLGLEVIHDDGTPVGWAASLTRNLLRFVDMLPLGYFLGALSCLAHPQFRRLGDIAAGTLVVYRDRPAKPRAAFQAAPLQTPVALEQDERRAIIAFAERGGQLSGERRRELAALLAEPLGCSAGQASEQLEGIASGLLLGSTRQAAFEAAHEAQWQAFAKRLAQTGERRSAALQDFPSAYRRLCQQLALATSRGYSEGLLTRLRQLALAGHRQLYRHRSPLPGRLLGFVLAGFPALVRRQRRSVLLASGIFYGLLLISGWLVHLFPDLVFTVLPAEQVADMEAMYDPDATRLGRFGERGSADDWAMFGFYVMNNIGIAFQTFAGGLLLGLGSLFYLVYNGLVIGTVAGHLGNIGYQLPFWSFVIGHGAFELTAITLAGAAGLGLGQALIAPGRRSRSEALRQAAAISVRLVAGAMLMLLLAAFIEAYWSSMTYPAPALKFAVGAALWLLVLLYFCLAGRSRHAPD
;
A
#
# COMPACT_ATOMS: atom_id res chain seq x y z
N MET A 1 22.12 47.02 -7.74
CA MET A 1 22.64 45.85 -7.03
C MET A 1 21.92 44.63 -7.56
N THR A 2 22.71 43.68 -8.03
CA THR A 2 22.34 42.44 -8.71
C THR A 2 21.30 41.63 -7.94
N ALA A 3 20.22 41.25 -8.64
CA ALA A 3 19.30 40.21 -8.20
C ALA A 3 20.12 38.93 -7.96
N ALA A 4 20.45 38.66 -6.70
CA ALA A 4 21.05 37.41 -6.31
C ALA A 4 20.08 36.31 -6.73
N CYS A 5 20.54 35.46 -7.66
CA CYS A 5 19.85 34.22 -8.00
C CYS A 5 19.64 33.46 -6.69
N SER A 6 18.41 33.50 -6.16
CA SER A 6 18.05 32.75 -4.97
C SER A 6 18.20 31.29 -5.34
N GLN A 7 19.31 30.68 -4.92
CA GLN A 7 19.41 29.23 -4.97
C GLN A 7 18.17 28.69 -4.27
N PRO A 8 17.41 27.77 -4.89
CA PRO A 8 16.26 27.20 -4.22
C PRO A 8 16.78 26.57 -2.92
N VAL A 9 16.34 27.15 -1.80
CA VAL A 9 16.64 26.62 -0.47
C VAL A 9 16.31 25.14 -0.51
N LEU A 10 17.21 24.29 0.00
CA LEU A 10 16.95 22.85 0.15
C LEU A 10 15.69 22.66 0.98
N ASP A 11 14.55 22.53 0.32
CA ASP A 11 13.24 22.44 0.93
C ASP A 11 12.62 21.09 0.57
N ASN A 12 12.50 20.24 1.58
CA ASN A 12 11.82 18.95 1.47
C ASN A 12 10.31 19.12 1.69
N ARG A 13 9.70 20.21 1.19
CA ARG A 13 8.25 20.43 1.23
C ARG A 13 7.67 20.18 -0.15
N TYR A 14 6.62 19.37 -0.18
CA TYR A 14 5.83 19.08 -1.36
C TYR A 14 4.52 19.86 -1.27
N ARG A 15 4.31 20.76 -2.22
CA ARG A 15 3.09 21.56 -2.33
C ARG A 15 2.02 20.79 -3.07
N VAL A 16 0.82 20.77 -2.50
CA VAL A 16 -0.38 20.22 -3.10
C VAL A 16 -1.42 21.32 -3.16
N GLU A 17 -1.79 21.71 -4.37
CA GLU A 17 -2.91 22.62 -4.60
C GLU A 17 -4.22 21.88 -4.37
N THR A 18 -5.08 22.41 -3.51
CA THR A 18 -6.42 21.87 -3.31
C THR A 18 -7.43 22.50 -4.28
N PRO A 19 -8.60 21.87 -4.49
CA PRO A 19 -9.68 22.46 -5.29
C PRO A 19 -10.16 23.84 -4.79
N GLU A 20 -9.91 24.16 -3.53
CA GLU A 20 -10.23 25.44 -2.90
C GLU A 20 -9.18 26.53 -3.16
N GLY A 21 -8.13 26.24 -3.93
CA GLY A 21 -7.08 27.20 -4.33
C GLY A 21 -6.05 27.50 -3.24
N ILE A 22 -5.86 26.59 -2.28
CA ILE A 22 -4.83 26.70 -1.24
C ILE A 22 -3.73 25.67 -1.42
N ASP A 23 -2.50 26.05 -1.04
CA ASP A 23 -1.36 25.15 -0.98
C ASP A 23 -1.30 24.42 0.36
N LEU A 24 -1.48 23.10 0.33
CA LEU A 24 -1.12 22.23 1.45
C LEU A 24 0.36 21.85 1.35
N LEU A 25 1.10 22.12 2.43
CA LEU A 25 2.52 21.79 2.53
C LEU A 25 2.69 20.42 3.19
N LEU A 26 3.09 19.45 2.41
CA LEU A 26 3.43 18.11 2.88
C LEU A 26 4.94 17.99 3.07
N ARG A 27 5.37 17.20 4.06
CA ARG A 27 6.80 16.93 4.32
C ARG A 27 7.10 15.46 4.05
N PRO A 28 7.55 15.09 2.83
CA PRO A 28 7.93 13.72 2.54
C PRO A 28 8.96 13.18 3.51
N ALA A 29 8.78 11.93 3.94
CA ALA A 29 9.74 11.24 4.76
C ALA A 29 10.81 10.57 3.88
N GLY A 30 12.08 10.88 4.15
CA GLY A 30 13.21 10.27 3.44
C GLY A 30 13.40 8.79 3.76
N LEU A 31 14.47 8.18 3.22
CA LEU A 31 14.74 6.74 3.35
C LEU A 31 14.92 6.29 4.81
N VAL A 32 15.72 7.01 5.60
CA VAL A 32 16.07 6.64 6.99
C VAL A 32 14.85 6.49 7.92
N PRO A 33 13.97 7.50 8.09
CA PRO A 33 12.79 7.35 8.95
C PRO A 33 11.85 6.24 8.45
N ARG A 34 11.78 6.01 7.14
CA ARG A 34 10.98 4.90 6.58
C ARG A 34 11.58 3.54 6.92
N ALA A 35 12.90 3.39 6.82
CA ALA A 35 13.61 2.17 7.17
C ALA A 35 13.45 1.85 8.66
N LEU A 36 13.62 2.85 9.54
CA LEU A 36 13.40 2.67 10.98
C LEU A 36 11.96 2.27 11.31
N ALA A 37 10.95 2.89 10.67
CA ALA A 37 9.55 2.50 10.85
C ALA A 37 9.35 1.03 10.45
N PHE A 38 9.93 0.63 9.32
CA PHE A 38 9.85 -0.75 8.84
C PHE A 38 10.54 -1.73 9.78
N THR A 39 11.70 -1.40 10.35
CA THR A 39 12.40 -2.25 11.33
C THR A 39 11.53 -2.49 12.56
N VAL A 40 10.81 -1.47 13.03
CA VAL A 40 9.90 -1.59 14.17
C VAL A 40 8.71 -2.48 13.82
N ASP A 41 8.12 -2.28 12.64
CA ASP A 41 7.06 -3.15 12.15
C ASP A 41 7.55 -4.60 11.95
N LEU A 42 8.79 -4.79 11.51
CA LEU A 42 9.41 -6.12 11.34
C LEU A 42 9.61 -6.81 12.69
N ALA A 43 10.13 -6.10 13.70
CA ALA A 43 10.28 -6.62 15.05
C ALA A 43 8.92 -7.01 15.66
N LEU A 44 7.91 -6.14 15.53
CA LEU A 44 6.57 -6.43 16.03
C LEU A 44 5.94 -7.62 15.31
N ARG A 45 6.10 -7.73 13.99
CA ARG A 45 5.67 -8.91 13.24
C ARG A 45 6.38 -10.17 13.71
N GLY A 46 7.69 -10.11 13.95
CA GLY A 46 8.47 -11.22 14.49
C GLY A 46 7.97 -11.67 15.86
N LEU A 47 7.68 -10.73 16.76
CA LEU A 47 7.09 -11.01 18.07
C LEU A 47 5.71 -11.63 17.98
N ILE A 48 4.84 -11.12 17.09
CA ILE A 48 3.52 -11.70 16.83
C ILE A 48 3.66 -13.14 16.32
N LEU A 49 4.53 -13.37 15.34
CA LEU A 49 4.76 -14.72 14.79
C LEU A 49 5.32 -15.68 15.85
N LEU A 50 6.25 -15.23 16.69
CA LEU A 50 6.79 -16.02 17.79
C LEU A 50 5.70 -16.40 18.81
N ALA A 51 4.86 -15.43 19.20
CA ALA A 51 3.75 -15.67 20.12
C ALA A 51 2.73 -16.65 19.52
N LEU A 52 2.41 -16.51 18.23
CA LEU A 52 1.52 -17.43 17.51
C LEU A 52 2.14 -18.82 17.38
N PHE A 53 3.44 -18.92 17.13
CA PHE A 53 4.15 -20.20 17.04
C PHE A 53 4.05 -20.98 18.35
N PHE A 54 4.35 -20.35 19.49
CA PHE A 54 4.20 -20.99 20.80
C PHE A 54 2.73 -21.28 21.16
N GLY A 55 1.83 -20.32 20.89
CA GLY A 55 0.40 -20.47 21.20
C GLY A 55 -0.26 -21.60 20.42
N PHE A 56 0.05 -21.73 19.13
CA PHE A 56 -0.48 -22.78 18.28
C PHE A 56 0.30 -24.09 18.35
N GLY A 57 1.56 -24.09 18.77
CA GLY A 57 2.34 -25.32 18.98
C GLY A 57 1.66 -26.30 19.94
N LEU A 58 0.88 -25.80 20.90
CA LEU A 58 0.10 -26.60 21.85
C LEU A 58 -1.12 -27.30 21.23
N LEU A 59 -1.57 -26.89 20.04
CA LEU A 59 -2.76 -27.42 19.36
C LEU A 59 -2.43 -28.51 18.32
N GLY A 60 -1.18 -28.97 18.27
CA GLY A 60 -0.73 -29.98 17.30
C GLY A 60 -1.03 -29.57 15.85
N LYS A 61 -1.60 -30.47 15.06
CA LYS A 61 -1.84 -30.27 13.61
C LYS A 61 -2.83 -29.14 13.30
N LEU A 62 -3.86 -28.95 14.13
CA LEU A 62 -4.77 -27.80 14.01
C LEU A 62 -4.02 -26.48 14.16
N GLY A 63 -3.06 -26.45 15.09
CA GLY A 63 -2.17 -25.33 15.32
C GLY A 63 -1.28 -25.00 14.13
N ILE A 64 -0.77 -26.01 13.41
CA ILE A 64 0.00 -25.80 12.18
C ILE A 64 -0.83 -25.06 11.12
N GLY A 65 -2.10 -25.45 10.93
CA GLY A 65 -2.99 -24.80 9.97
C GLY A 65 -3.34 -23.36 10.32
N LEU A 66 -3.75 -23.13 11.57
CA LEU A 66 -3.99 -21.77 12.08
C LEU A 66 -2.71 -20.92 12.03
N GLY A 67 -1.57 -21.51 12.36
CA GLY A 67 -0.26 -20.89 12.27
C GLY A 67 0.09 -20.47 10.85
N ALA A 68 -0.12 -21.32 9.84
CA ALA A 68 0.10 -21.00 8.44
C ALA A 68 -0.81 -19.87 7.95
N LEU A 69 -2.10 -19.89 8.32
CA LEU A 69 -3.04 -18.82 7.98
C LEU A 69 -2.65 -17.49 8.64
N CYS A 70 -2.32 -17.51 9.93
CA CYS A 70 -1.87 -16.31 10.63
C CYS A 70 -0.52 -15.81 10.10
N LEU A 71 0.41 -16.70 9.75
CA LEU A 71 1.68 -16.36 9.09
C LEU A 71 1.40 -15.63 7.77
N PHE A 72 0.50 -16.15 6.95
CA PHE A 72 0.08 -15.51 5.70
C PHE A 72 -0.53 -14.11 5.95
N LEU A 73 -1.44 -13.98 6.91
CA LEU A 73 -2.06 -12.70 7.29
C LEU A 73 -1.03 -11.69 7.79
N VAL A 74 -0.10 -12.11 8.66
CA VAL A 74 0.95 -11.24 9.19
C VAL A 74 1.97 -10.85 8.11
N GLN A 75 2.26 -11.74 7.16
CA GLN A 75 3.21 -11.49 6.08
C GLN A 75 2.65 -10.49 5.05
N TRP A 76 1.41 -10.72 4.60
CA TRP A 76 0.82 -10.00 3.46
C TRP A 76 -0.14 -8.89 3.86
N TRP A 77 -0.90 -9.10 4.94
CA TRP A 77 -2.00 -8.21 5.31
C TRP A 77 -1.68 -7.24 6.44
N TYR A 78 -0.72 -7.54 7.32
CA TYR A 78 -0.34 -6.66 8.45
C TYR A 78 -0.25 -5.18 8.03
N MET A 79 0.56 -4.88 7.01
CA MET A 79 0.76 -3.49 6.56
C MET A 79 -0.54 -2.87 6.03
N VAL A 80 -1.29 -3.64 5.24
CA VAL A 80 -2.54 -3.18 4.61
C VAL A 80 -3.60 -2.88 5.65
N LEU A 81 -3.82 -3.81 6.60
CA LEU A 81 -4.85 -3.67 7.62
C LEU A 81 -4.55 -2.49 8.54
N PHE A 82 -3.31 -2.36 9.02
CA PHE A 82 -2.94 -1.20 9.85
C PHE A 82 -3.02 0.11 9.07
N GLU A 83 -2.51 0.18 7.84
CA GLU A 83 -2.65 1.40 7.03
C GLU A 83 -4.11 1.78 6.82
N VAL A 84 -4.99 0.86 6.47
CA VAL A 84 -6.39 1.22 6.18
C VAL A 84 -7.18 1.54 7.45
N PHE A 85 -7.04 0.73 8.51
CA PHE A 85 -7.81 0.93 9.74
C PHE A 85 -7.27 2.07 10.59
N ASN A 86 -5.97 2.34 10.53
CA ASN A 86 -5.30 3.36 11.33
C ASN A 86 -4.87 4.58 10.50
N GLN A 87 -5.60 4.92 9.43
CA GLN A 87 -5.46 6.19 8.67
C GLN A 87 -4.04 6.41 8.10
N GLY A 88 -3.50 5.40 7.42
CA GLY A 88 -2.18 5.41 6.79
C GLY A 88 -1.02 5.03 7.72
N ARG A 89 -1.30 4.48 8.92
CA ARG A 89 -0.29 4.31 9.97
C ARG A 89 -0.13 2.86 10.40
N THR A 90 1.08 2.34 10.23
CA THR A 90 1.52 1.12 10.90
C THR A 90 2.06 1.46 12.29
N PRO A 91 2.18 0.51 13.23
CA PRO A 91 2.76 0.77 14.54
C PRO A 91 4.14 1.44 14.49
N GLY A 92 5.03 1.00 13.62
CA GLY A 92 6.35 1.61 13.41
C GLY A 92 6.27 3.02 12.83
N LYS A 93 5.40 3.25 11.84
CA LYS A 93 5.14 4.61 11.31
C LYS A 93 4.56 5.51 12.38
N LEU A 94 3.62 5.02 13.19
CA LEU A 94 3.02 5.76 14.29
C LEU A 94 4.09 6.23 15.30
N TRP A 95 5.03 5.35 15.65
CA TRP A 95 6.11 5.68 16.59
C TRP A 95 7.04 6.79 16.07
N LEU A 96 7.35 6.76 14.77
CA LEU A 96 8.16 7.79 14.13
C LEU A 96 7.37 9.02 13.66
N GLY A 97 6.07 9.08 13.96
CA GLY A 97 5.21 10.19 13.55
C GLY A 97 5.05 10.30 12.04
N LEU A 98 5.01 9.16 11.34
CA LEU A 98 4.81 9.05 9.90
C LEU A 98 3.41 8.57 9.56
N GLU A 99 2.95 8.91 8.37
CA GLU A 99 1.71 8.39 7.82
C GLU A 99 1.76 8.32 6.29
N VAL A 100 0.93 7.44 5.73
CA VAL A 100 0.75 7.27 4.29
C VAL A 100 -0.50 8.01 3.85
N ILE A 101 -0.34 8.86 2.85
CA ILE A 101 -1.44 9.60 2.20
C ILE A 101 -1.34 9.47 0.69
N HIS A 102 -2.41 9.83 0.00
CA HIS A 102 -2.35 10.09 -1.44
C HIS A 102 -1.52 11.33 -1.73
N ASP A 103 -1.06 11.45 -2.97
CA ASP A 103 -0.28 12.59 -3.42
C ASP A 103 -1.09 13.90 -3.54
N ASP A 104 -2.41 13.82 -3.37
CA ASP A 104 -3.33 14.95 -3.21
C ASP A 104 -3.61 15.31 -1.72
N GLY A 105 -2.97 14.65 -0.76
CA GLY A 105 -3.19 14.90 0.67
C GLY A 105 -4.33 14.11 1.31
N THR A 106 -5.10 13.33 0.54
CA THR A 106 -6.23 12.56 1.04
C THR A 106 -5.80 11.25 1.73
N PRO A 107 -6.64 10.66 2.61
CA PRO A 107 -6.32 9.41 3.31
C PRO A 107 -6.21 8.22 2.35
N VAL A 108 -5.22 7.35 2.58
CA VAL A 108 -5.04 6.13 1.78
C VAL A 108 -6.22 5.16 1.92
N GLY A 109 -6.70 4.64 0.79
CA GLY A 109 -7.75 3.61 0.75
C GLY A 109 -7.22 2.17 0.60
N TRP A 110 -8.13 1.20 0.59
CA TRP A 110 -7.83 -0.24 0.42
C TRP A 110 -6.99 -0.54 -0.83
N ALA A 111 -7.44 -0.07 -2.00
CA ALA A 111 -6.76 -0.36 -3.26
C ALA A 111 -5.33 0.19 -3.28
N ALA A 112 -5.14 1.42 -2.81
CA ALA A 112 -3.82 2.05 -2.78
C ALA A 112 -2.87 1.40 -1.77
N SER A 113 -3.36 1.06 -0.56
CA SER A 113 -2.56 0.34 0.43
C SER A 113 -2.21 -1.07 -0.05
N LEU A 114 -3.17 -1.81 -0.63
CA LEU A 114 -2.93 -3.15 -1.18
C LEU A 114 -1.89 -3.07 -2.32
N THR A 115 -2.06 -2.14 -3.25
CA THR A 115 -1.11 -1.91 -4.36
C THR A 115 0.31 -1.71 -3.84
N ARG A 116 0.54 -0.76 -2.93
CA ARG A 116 1.91 -0.48 -2.45
C ARG A 116 2.53 -1.65 -1.67
N ASN A 117 1.71 -2.49 -1.04
CA ASN A 117 2.17 -3.55 -0.15
C ASN A 117 2.39 -4.86 -0.88
N LEU A 118 1.62 -5.16 -1.92
CA LEU A 118 1.89 -6.28 -2.83
C LEU A 118 3.19 -6.05 -3.61
N LEU A 119 3.40 -4.83 -4.09
CA LEU A 119 4.62 -4.47 -4.84
C LEU A 119 5.88 -4.40 -3.97
N ARG A 120 5.74 -4.50 -2.64
CA ARG A 120 6.87 -4.57 -1.70
C ARG A 120 7.78 -5.77 -1.96
N PHE A 121 7.24 -6.86 -2.52
CA PHE A 121 8.05 -8.02 -2.91
C PHE A 121 9.16 -7.60 -3.89
N VAL A 122 8.89 -6.70 -4.82
CA VAL A 122 9.91 -6.21 -5.77
C VAL A 122 10.88 -5.24 -5.12
N ASP A 123 10.41 -4.43 -4.18
CA ASP A 123 11.30 -3.54 -3.42
C ASP A 123 12.39 -4.33 -2.66
N MET A 124 12.15 -5.62 -2.37
CA MET A 124 13.07 -6.53 -1.68
C MET A 124 14.11 -7.22 -2.60
N LEU A 125 14.12 -6.92 -3.89
CA LEU A 125 15.08 -7.51 -4.84
C LEU A 125 16.31 -6.61 -5.04
N PRO A 126 17.47 -7.17 -5.44
CA PRO A 126 17.79 -8.61 -5.45
C PRO A 126 18.05 -9.18 -4.04
N LEU A 127 18.52 -8.36 -3.10
CA LEU A 127 18.78 -8.72 -1.71
C LEU A 127 18.43 -7.53 -0.80
N GLY A 128 17.69 -7.79 0.27
CA GLY A 128 17.21 -6.74 1.18
C GLY A 128 16.30 -5.72 0.47
N TYR A 129 16.04 -4.55 1.07
CA TYR A 129 15.17 -3.53 0.45
C TYR A 129 15.87 -2.68 -0.62
N PHE A 130 16.75 -3.29 -1.44
CA PHE A 130 17.66 -2.57 -2.34
C PHE A 130 16.92 -1.74 -3.40
N LEU A 131 16.05 -2.34 -4.23
CA LEU A 131 15.28 -1.59 -5.23
C LEU A 131 14.35 -0.55 -4.59
N GLY A 132 13.78 -0.87 -3.42
CA GLY A 132 12.98 0.07 -2.65
C GLY A 132 13.78 1.29 -2.17
N ALA A 133 15.01 1.08 -1.70
CA ALA A 133 15.91 2.14 -1.26
C ALA A 133 16.40 2.98 -2.45
N LEU A 134 16.82 2.35 -3.54
CA LEU A 134 17.29 3.03 -4.74
C LEU A 134 16.19 3.91 -5.34
N SER A 135 14.97 3.39 -5.50
CA SER A 135 13.84 4.17 -6.00
C SER A 135 13.49 5.33 -5.06
N CYS A 136 13.53 5.10 -3.74
CA CYS A 136 13.31 6.16 -2.76
C CYS A 136 14.39 7.26 -2.82
N LEU A 137 15.65 6.93 -3.09
CA LEU A 137 16.74 7.92 -3.19
C LEU A 137 16.72 8.66 -4.52
N ALA A 138 16.31 7.99 -5.61
CA ALA A 138 16.26 8.57 -6.95
C ALA A 138 15.03 9.46 -7.19
N HIS A 139 13.96 9.28 -6.42
CA HIS A 139 12.72 10.03 -6.61
C HIS A 139 12.72 11.34 -5.79
N PRO A 140 12.40 12.51 -6.39
CA PRO A 140 12.48 13.81 -5.70
C PRO A 140 11.63 13.89 -4.41
N GLN A 141 10.49 13.21 -4.39
CA GLN A 141 9.58 13.12 -3.23
C GLN A 141 9.78 11.85 -2.39
N PHE A 142 10.94 11.19 -2.48
CA PHE A 142 11.27 9.99 -1.71
C PHE A 142 10.25 8.86 -1.82
N ARG A 143 9.72 8.59 -3.03
CA ARG A 143 8.72 7.53 -3.27
C ARG A 143 9.42 6.24 -3.71
N ARG A 144 9.06 5.11 -3.10
CA ARG A 144 9.48 3.78 -3.61
C ARG A 144 8.56 3.32 -4.74
N LEU A 145 8.93 2.26 -5.46
CA LEU A 145 8.14 1.71 -6.58
C LEU A 145 6.66 1.50 -6.24
N GLY A 146 6.38 0.86 -5.10
CA GLY A 146 5.01 0.66 -4.64
C GLY A 146 4.23 1.96 -4.35
N ASP A 147 4.91 3.03 -3.93
CA ASP A 147 4.27 4.32 -3.66
C ASP A 147 3.93 5.06 -4.96
N ILE A 148 4.80 4.95 -5.97
CA ILE A 148 4.60 5.49 -7.33
C ILE A 148 3.39 4.81 -7.96
N ALA A 149 3.37 3.47 -7.96
CA ALA A 149 2.26 2.68 -8.50
C ALA A 149 0.93 2.93 -7.78
N ALA A 150 0.95 3.17 -6.47
CA ALA A 150 -0.24 3.46 -5.70
C ALA A 150 -0.67 4.94 -5.75
N GLY A 151 0.18 5.86 -6.26
CA GLY A 151 -0.10 7.29 -6.27
C GLY A 151 -0.17 7.89 -4.86
N THR A 152 0.89 7.66 -4.09
CA THR A 152 0.90 7.92 -2.65
C THR A 152 2.26 8.39 -2.16
N LEU A 153 2.27 8.92 -0.94
CA LEU A 153 3.41 9.56 -0.31
C LEU A 153 3.47 9.20 1.18
N VAL A 154 4.67 8.98 1.69
CA VAL A 154 4.90 8.88 3.14
C VAL A 154 5.31 10.26 3.63
N VAL A 155 4.58 10.81 4.60
CA VAL A 155 4.84 12.15 5.12
C VAL A 155 5.01 12.12 6.64
N TYR A 156 5.74 13.10 7.15
CA TYR A 156 5.70 13.41 8.57
C TYR A 156 4.32 13.94 8.95
N ARG A 157 3.79 13.42 10.04
CA ARG A 157 2.59 13.94 10.66
C ARG A 157 2.91 15.29 11.29
N ASP A 158 2.15 16.30 10.90
CA ASP A 158 2.20 17.57 11.61
C ASP A 158 1.70 17.36 13.04
N ARG A 159 2.57 17.64 14.01
CA ARG A 159 2.18 17.69 15.42
C ARG A 159 1.33 18.95 15.61
N PRO A 160 0.22 18.88 16.37
CA PRO A 160 -0.57 20.07 16.66
C PRO A 160 0.38 21.16 17.19
N ALA A 161 0.31 22.35 16.58
CA ALA A 161 1.12 23.48 17.01
C ALA A 161 0.95 23.63 18.52
N LYS A 162 2.06 23.56 19.27
CA LYS A 162 2.01 23.89 20.70
C LYS A 162 1.54 25.34 20.81
N PRO A 163 0.67 25.66 21.79
CA PRO A 163 0.29 27.05 22.05
C PRO A 163 1.54 27.92 22.12
N ARG A 164 1.46 29.11 21.52
CA ARG A 164 2.56 30.09 21.56
C ARG A 164 2.97 30.27 23.02
N ALA A 165 4.23 29.97 23.34
CA ALA A 165 4.78 30.37 24.63
C ALA A 165 4.75 31.90 24.67
N ALA A 166 4.30 32.49 25.78
CA ALA A 166 4.35 33.94 25.93
C ALA A 166 5.81 34.40 25.78
N PHE A 167 6.03 35.46 25.01
CA PHE A 167 7.35 36.08 24.95
C PHE A 167 7.70 36.58 26.36
N GLN A 168 8.85 36.14 26.87
CA GLN A 168 9.30 36.51 28.21
C GLN A 168 10.04 37.85 28.18
N ALA A 169 10.66 38.20 27.04
CA ALA A 169 11.38 39.45 26.85
C ALA A 169 10.44 40.66 26.76
N ALA A 170 10.85 41.76 27.39
CA ALA A 170 10.17 43.04 27.28
C ALA A 170 10.16 43.53 25.81
N PRO A 171 9.06 44.15 25.36
CA PRO A 171 8.95 44.62 23.98
C PRO A 171 9.99 45.71 23.68
N LEU A 172 10.76 45.50 22.62
CA LEU A 172 11.75 46.44 22.11
C LEU A 172 11.31 46.96 20.73
N GLN A 173 11.67 48.21 20.42
CA GLN A 173 11.53 48.74 19.06
C GLN A 173 12.72 48.33 18.21
N THR A 174 12.48 48.14 16.91
CA THR A 174 13.53 47.80 15.96
C THR A 174 14.44 49.01 15.73
N PRO A 175 15.77 48.91 15.93
CA PRO A 175 16.69 50.01 15.68
C PRO A 175 16.84 50.32 14.18
N VAL A 176 16.45 49.38 13.31
CA VAL A 176 16.55 49.47 11.85
C VAL A 176 15.17 49.28 11.22
N ALA A 177 14.92 49.94 10.10
CA ALA A 177 13.72 49.71 9.31
C ALA A 177 13.78 48.31 8.66
N LEU A 178 12.83 47.45 9.03
CA LEU A 178 12.78 46.07 8.54
C LEU A 178 11.76 45.91 7.40
N GLU A 179 12.14 45.15 6.38
CA GLU A 179 11.23 44.66 5.36
C GLU A 179 10.20 43.68 5.95
N GLN A 180 9.17 43.33 5.17
CA GLN A 180 8.12 42.41 5.66
C GLN A 180 8.67 41.00 5.89
N ASP A 181 9.61 40.54 5.08
CA ASP A 181 10.23 39.21 5.21
C ASP A 181 11.15 39.13 6.43
N GLU A 182 11.88 40.20 6.73
CA GLU A 182 12.75 40.31 7.90
C GLU A 182 11.94 40.32 9.19
N ARG A 183 10.85 41.11 9.24
CA ARG A 183 9.91 41.09 10.38
C ARG A 183 9.33 39.69 10.60
N ARG A 184 8.94 38.99 9.53
CA ARG A 184 8.47 37.60 9.60
C ARG A 184 9.55 36.65 10.10
N ALA A 185 10.80 36.82 9.67
CA ALA A 185 11.92 36.00 10.10
C ALA A 185 12.22 36.16 11.60
N ILE A 186 12.20 37.39 12.13
CA ILE A 186 12.41 37.67 13.56
C ILE A 186 11.26 37.10 14.40
N ILE A 187 10.01 37.30 13.97
CA ILE A 187 8.84 36.70 14.63
C ILE A 187 8.94 35.17 14.61
N ALA A 188 9.27 34.56 13.46
CA ALA A 188 9.40 33.11 13.33
C ALA A 188 10.59 32.56 14.12
N PHE A 189 11.67 33.34 14.31
CA PHE A 189 12.78 32.98 15.20
C PHE A 189 12.29 32.89 16.64
N ALA A 190 11.60 33.93 17.13
CA ALA A 190 11.10 33.98 18.51
C ALA A 190 10.00 32.92 18.76
N GLU A 191 9.07 32.71 17.83
CA GLU A 191 8.04 31.66 17.90
C GLU A 191 8.65 30.24 17.93
N ARG A 192 9.78 30.03 17.26
CA ARG A 192 10.53 28.76 17.26
C ARG A 192 11.52 28.64 18.41
N GLY A 193 11.72 29.67 19.22
CA GLY A 193 12.70 29.69 20.31
C GLY A 193 12.61 28.43 21.16
N GLY A 194 11.42 28.06 21.64
CA GLY A 194 11.19 26.87 22.46
C GLY A 194 11.43 25.52 21.78
N GLN A 195 11.68 25.48 20.47
CA GLN A 195 12.00 24.27 19.70
C GLN A 195 13.50 24.18 19.34
N LEU A 196 14.24 25.28 19.45
CA LEU A 196 15.66 25.35 19.16
C LEU A 196 16.47 25.08 20.44
N SER A 197 17.60 24.39 20.33
CA SER A 197 18.57 24.31 21.43
C SER A 197 19.09 25.71 21.76
N GLY A 198 19.48 25.96 23.02
CA GLY A 198 20.03 27.26 23.43
C GLY A 198 21.28 27.66 22.63
N GLU A 199 22.07 26.67 22.19
CA GLU A 199 23.23 26.90 21.32
C GLU A 199 22.83 27.35 19.93
N ARG A 200 21.92 26.64 19.24
CA ARG A 200 21.46 27.06 17.91
C ARG A 200 20.72 28.39 17.94
N ARG A 201 19.99 28.68 19.03
CA ARG A 201 19.34 29.98 19.20
C ARG A 201 20.37 31.12 19.26
N ARG A 202 21.43 30.96 20.07
CA ARG A 202 22.51 31.95 20.19
C ARG A 202 23.28 32.12 18.88
N GLU A 203 23.59 31.03 18.19
CA GLU A 203 24.27 31.08 16.90
C GLU A 203 23.47 31.81 15.82
N LEU A 204 22.18 31.47 15.66
CA LEU A 204 21.31 32.15 14.70
C LEU A 204 21.12 33.63 15.06
N ALA A 205 21.01 33.95 16.36
CA ALA A 205 20.91 35.33 16.82
C ALA A 205 22.22 36.11 16.59
N ALA A 206 23.37 35.46 16.77
CA ALA A 206 24.68 36.08 16.59
C ALA A 206 24.92 36.58 15.16
N LEU A 207 24.29 35.96 14.15
CA LEU A 207 24.30 36.46 12.76
C LEU A 207 23.73 37.87 12.61
N LEU A 208 22.89 38.30 13.56
CA LEU A 208 22.27 39.63 13.58
C LEU A 208 22.86 40.55 14.66
N ALA A 209 23.90 40.14 15.37
CA ALA A 209 24.50 40.93 16.46
C ALA A 209 25.06 42.27 15.97
N GLU A 210 25.78 42.26 14.83
CA GLU A 210 26.33 43.48 14.21
C GLU A 210 25.21 44.42 13.70
N PRO A 211 24.23 43.97 12.89
CA PRO A 211 23.08 44.81 12.49
C PRO A 211 22.27 45.39 13.67
N LEU A 212 22.22 44.67 14.79
CA LEU A 212 21.49 45.10 16.00
C LEU A 212 22.35 45.97 16.93
N GLY A 213 23.65 46.13 16.66
CA GLY A 213 24.57 46.89 17.50
C GLY A 213 24.74 46.31 18.90
N CYS A 214 24.65 44.99 19.06
CA CYS A 214 24.73 44.32 20.35
C CYS A 214 25.78 43.20 20.37
N SER A 215 26.13 42.74 21.56
CA SER A 215 27.01 41.58 21.70
C SER A 215 26.29 40.29 21.29
N ALA A 216 27.04 39.31 20.77
CA ALA A 216 26.48 38.01 20.39
C ALA A 216 25.73 37.30 21.54
N GLY A 217 26.12 37.55 22.80
CA GLY A 217 25.43 37.03 23.98
C GLY A 217 24.05 37.66 24.23
N GLN A 218 23.84 38.90 23.79
CA GLN A 218 22.59 39.67 23.99
C GLN A 218 21.66 39.62 22.77
N ALA A 219 22.17 39.24 21.60
CA ALA A 219 21.40 39.24 20.35
C ALA A 219 20.11 38.40 20.43
N SER A 220 20.13 37.26 21.14
CA SER A 220 18.94 36.41 21.29
C SER A 220 17.83 37.10 22.09
N GLU A 221 18.18 37.76 23.19
CA GLU A 221 17.22 38.47 24.05
C GLU A 221 16.66 39.71 23.33
N GLN A 222 17.52 40.44 22.61
CA GLN A 222 17.08 41.57 21.80
C GLN A 222 16.13 41.15 20.67
N LEU A 223 16.42 40.05 19.96
CA LEU A 223 15.52 39.54 18.91
C LEU A 223 14.18 39.08 19.47
N GLU A 224 14.15 38.46 20.65
CA GLU A 224 12.90 38.11 21.33
C GLU A 224 12.11 39.35 21.76
N GLY A 225 12.79 40.39 22.28
CA GLY A 225 12.16 41.67 22.61
C GLY A 225 11.62 42.40 21.38
N ILE A 226 12.36 42.40 20.28
CA ILE A 226 11.94 42.97 18.99
C ILE A 226 10.73 42.21 18.44
N ALA A 227 10.75 40.87 18.46
CA ALA A 227 9.60 40.07 18.03
C ALA A 227 8.36 40.33 18.89
N SER A 228 8.54 40.46 20.20
CA SER A 228 7.49 40.84 21.15
C SER A 228 6.90 42.21 20.80
N GLY A 229 7.74 43.21 20.54
CA GLY A 229 7.33 44.54 20.10
C GLY A 229 6.60 44.56 18.76
N LEU A 230 7.10 43.82 17.76
CA LEU A 230 6.47 43.69 16.45
C LEU A 230 5.08 43.04 16.53
N LEU A 231 4.91 42.04 17.39
CA LEU A 231 3.63 41.34 17.57
C LEU A 231 2.63 42.15 18.39
N LEU A 232 3.07 42.78 19.48
CA LEU A 232 2.24 43.69 20.29
C LEU A 232 1.82 44.93 19.49
N GLY A 233 2.68 45.40 18.57
CA GLY A 233 2.33 46.44 17.60
C GLY A 233 1.44 45.97 16.44
N SER A 234 1.31 44.66 16.21
CA SER A 234 0.49 44.09 15.13
C SER A 234 -1.00 43.96 15.51
N THR A 235 -1.66 45.09 15.76
CA THR A 235 -3.10 45.15 16.05
C THR A 235 -3.94 44.40 15.00
N ARG A 236 -3.49 44.39 13.74
CA ARG A 236 -4.15 43.69 12.62
C ARG A 236 -4.15 42.17 12.73
N GLN A 237 -3.06 41.55 13.18
CA GLN A 237 -3.01 40.09 13.36
C GLN A 237 -3.83 39.69 14.59
N ALA A 238 -3.64 40.39 15.72
CA ALA A 238 -4.40 40.12 16.95
C ALA A 238 -5.92 40.27 16.75
N ALA A 239 -6.36 41.32 16.04
CA ALA A 239 -7.77 41.50 15.70
C ALA A 239 -8.29 40.40 14.76
N PHE A 240 -7.47 39.94 13.81
CA PHE A 240 -7.83 38.83 12.92
C PHE A 240 -7.98 37.51 13.67
N GLU A 241 -7.06 37.21 14.60
CA GLU A 241 -7.16 36.04 15.47
C GLU A 241 -8.41 36.12 16.34
N ALA A 242 -8.62 37.23 17.06
CA ALA A 242 -9.80 37.41 17.90
C ALA A 242 -11.13 37.27 17.13
N ALA A 243 -11.20 37.78 15.90
CA ALA A 243 -12.40 37.70 15.06
C ALA A 243 -12.74 36.29 14.57
N HIS A 244 -11.75 35.40 14.45
CA HIS A 244 -11.92 34.09 13.81
C HIS A 244 -11.63 32.90 14.73
N GLU A 245 -11.04 33.12 15.92
CA GLU A 245 -10.65 32.09 16.88
C GLU A 245 -11.81 31.15 17.22
N ALA A 246 -13.00 31.69 17.51
CA ALA A 246 -14.19 30.90 17.83
C ALA A 246 -14.57 29.94 16.68
N GLN A 247 -14.41 30.39 15.42
CA GLN A 247 -14.69 29.57 14.24
C GLN A 247 -13.66 28.44 14.10
N TRP A 248 -12.38 28.72 14.33
CA TRP A 248 -11.31 27.74 14.28
C TRP A 248 -11.45 26.68 15.38
N GLN A 249 -11.80 27.08 16.60
CA GLN A 249 -12.06 26.17 17.71
C GLN A 249 -13.30 25.29 17.44
N ALA A 250 -14.38 25.87 16.93
CA ALA A 250 -15.57 25.10 16.55
C ALA A 250 -15.24 24.08 15.43
N PHE A 251 -14.45 24.48 14.43
CA PHE A 251 -14.00 23.58 13.37
C PHE A 251 -13.11 22.46 13.92
N ALA A 252 -12.13 22.78 14.77
CA ALA A 252 -11.27 21.79 15.43
C ALA A 252 -12.08 20.80 16.28
N LYS A 253 -13.10 21.28 17.01
CA LYS A 253 -14.00 20.42 17.80
C LYS A 253 -14.80 19.47 16.89
N ARG A 254 -15.25 19.92 15.72
CA ARG A 254 -15.92 19.07 14.71
C ARG A 254 -14.97 18.02 14.14
N LEU A 255 -13.71 18.37 13.89
CA LEU A 255 -12.67 17.42 13.44
C LEU A 255 -12.41 16.30 14.46
N ALA A 256 -12.50 16.61 15.75
CA ALA A 256 -12.28 15.66 16.84
C ALA A 256 -13.45 14.68 17.07
N GLN A 257 -14.62 14.92 16.47
CA GLN A 257 -15.82 14.09 16.69
C GLN A 257 -15.77 12.75 15.93
N THR A 258 -16.15 11.67 16.62
CA THR A 258 -16.25 10.30 16.08
C THR A 258 -17.69 9.77 16.18
N GLY A 259 -18.02 8.71 15.41
CA GLY A 259 -19.32 8.02 15.51
C GLY A 259 -20.52 8.81 14.96
N GLU A 260 -21.71 8.63 15.54
CA GLU A 260 -22.98 9.25 15.08
C GLU A 260 -22.99 10.78 15.19
N ARG A 261 -22.36 11.33 16.23
CA ARG A 261 -22.18 12.78 16.43
C ARG A 261 -21.43 13.45 15.26
N ARG A 262 -20.62 12.67 14.53
CA ARG A 262 -19.93 13.12 13.32
C ARG A 262 -20.89 13.31 12.14
N SER A 263 -21.88 12.44 11.94
CA SER A 263 -22.81 12.54 10.80
C SER A 263 -23.67 13.80 10.87
N ALA A 264 -24.14 14.16 12.07
CA ALA A 264 -24.87 15.42 12.29
C ALA A 264 -23.99 16.66 12.07
N ALA A 265 -22.70 16.59 12.40
CA ALA A 265 -21.76 17.70 12.23
C ALA A 265 -21.29 17.96 10.78
N LEU A 266 -21.67 17.11 9.83
CA LEU A 266 -21.18 17.15 8.45
C LEU A 266 -21.98 18.05 7.49
N GLN A 267 -23.23 18.44 7.83
CA GLN A 267 -24.06 19.27 6.93
C GLN A 267 -23.41 20.62 6.59
N ASP A 268 -22.88 21.33 7.59
CA ASP A 268 -22.18 22.62 7.41
C ASP A 268 -20.65 22.50 7.31
N PHE A 269 -20.12 21.29 7.19
CA PHE A 269 -18.68 21.08 7.20
C PHE A 269 -17.98 21.65 5.94
N PRO A 270 -18.50 21.46 4.71
CA PRO A 270 -17.88 22.03 3.51
C PRO A 270 -17.85 23.56 3.51
N SER A 271 -18.88 24.22 4.05
CA SER A 271 -18.93 25.68 4.14
C SER A 271 -17.95 26.21 5.19
N ALA A 272 -17.84 25.56 6.35
CA ALA A 272 -16.84 25.88 7.36
C ALA A 272 -15.40 25.67 6.84
N TYR A 273 -15.15 24.59 6.09
CA TYR A 273 -13.86 24.31 5.49
C TYR A 273 -13.46 25.36 4.43
N ARG A 274 -14.37 25.74 3.53
CA ARG A 274 -14.10 26.80 2.54
C ARG A 274 -13.79 28.15 3.20
N ARG A 275 -14.50 28.51 4.27
CA ARG A 275 -14.20 29.72 5.07
C ARG A 275 -12.81 29.67 5.69
N LEU A 276 -12.41 28.52 6.25
CA LEU A 276 -11.05 28.33 6.77
C LEU A 276 -9.99 28.51 5.66
N CYS A 277 -10.24 27.98 4.47
CA CYS A 277 -9.33 28.15 3.32
C CYS A 277 -9.21 29.63 2.90
N GLN A 278 -10.32 30.36 2.86
CA GLN A 278 -10.33 31.81 2.61
C GLN A 278 -9.53 32.58 3.66
N GLN A 279 -9.69 32.25 4.93
CA GLN A 279 -8.95 32.86 6.04
C GLN A 279 -7.44 32.56 5.95
N LEU A 280 -7.07 31.33 5.56
CA LEU A 280 -5.67 30.96 5.32
C LEU A 280 -5.06 31.75 4.15
N ALA A 281 -5.78 31.88 3.03
CA ALA A 281 -5.33 32.66 1.88
C ALA A 281 -5.15 34.14 2.24
N LEU A 282 -6.09 34.70 3.00
CA LEU A 282 -6.02 36.08 3.48
C LEU A 282 -4.86 36.29 4.47
N ALA A 283 -4.63 35.36 5.39
CA ALA A 283 -3.50 35.42 6.31
C ALA A 283 -2.16 35.33 5.56
N THR A 284 -2.10 34.50 4.52
CA THR A 284 -0.91 34.31 3.68
C THR A 284 -0.60 35.57 2.88
N SER A 285 -1.60 36.16 2.20
CA SER A 285 -1.44 37.41 1.42
C SER A 285 -1.08 38.61 2.31
N ARG A 286 -1.57 38.66 3.55
CA ARG A 286 -1.21 39.70 4.52
C ARG A 286 0.15 39.47 5.18
N GLY A 287 0.80 38.33 4.92
CA GLY A 287 2.11 38.00 5.49
C GLY A 287 2.10 37.91 7.01
N TYR A 288 1.06 37.33 7.60
CA TYR A 288 0.99 37.08 9.04
C TYR A 288 2.03 36.05 9.52
N SER A 289 2.19 35.90 10.84
CA SER A 289 3.24 35.05 11.41
C SER A 289 3.16 33.58 10.96
N GLU A 290 4.32 32.94 10.85
CA GLU A 290 4.39 31.52 10.45
C GLU A 290 3.69 30.60 11.45
N GLY A 291 3.62 30.96 12.74
CA GLY A 291 2.82 30.26 13.74
C GLY A 291 1.34 30.21 13.38
N LEU A 292 0.73 31.36 13.04
CA LEU A 292 -0.67 31.42 12.61
C LEU A 292 -0.90 30.65 11.30
N LEU A 293 -0.04 30.86 10.31
CA LEU A 293 -0.14 30.16 9.03
C LEU A 293 -0.02 28.65 9.20
N THR A 294 0.91 28.18 10.03
CA THR A 294 1.07 26.75 10.34
C THR A 294 -0.18 26.17 11.00
N ARG A 295 -0.77 26.88 11.97
CA ARG A 295 -2.02 26.45 12.62
C ARG A 295 -3.17 26.32 11.64
N LEU A 296 -3.38 27.33 10.78
CA LEU A 296 -4.45 27.32 9.79
C LEU A 296 -4.24 26.24 8.72
N ARG A 297 -3.00 26.05 8.26
CA ARG A 297 -2.64 24.95 7.34
C ARG A 297 -2.92 23.58 7.94
N GLN A 298 -2.61 23.37 9.22
CA GLN A 298 -2.90 22.11 9.93
C GLN A 298 -4.41 21.83 10.00
N LEU A 299 -5.21 22.84 10.36
CA LEU A 299 -6.67 22.71 10.36
C LEU A 299 -7.20 22.46 8.95
N ALA A 300 -6.66 23.14 7.95
CA ALA A 300 -7.06 22.97 6.55
C ALA A 300 -6.73 21.56 6.04
N LEU A 301 -5.55 21.03 6.33
CA LEU A 301 -5.17 19.66 5.96
C LEU A 301 -6.07 18.62 6.65
N ALA A 302 -6.35 18.79 7.94
CA ALA A 302 -7.27 17.91 8.66
C ALA A 302 -8.71 17.99 8.10
N GLY A 303 -9.15 19.20 7.74
CA GLY A 303 -10.43 19.46 7.07
C GLY A 303 -10.52 18.78 5.70
N HIS A 304 -9.50 18.97 4.87
CA HIS A 304 -9.37 18.37 3.55
C HIS A 304 -9.50 16.85 3.61
N ARG A 305 -8.74 16.22 4.52
CA ARG A 305 -8.78 14.77 4.73
C ARG A 305 -10.14 14.27 5.17
N GLN A 306 -10.89 15.04 5.95
CA GLN A 306 -12.22 14.66 6.38
C GLN A 306 -13.25 14.82 5.26
N LEU A 307 -13.18 15.91 4.50
CA LEU A 307 -14.12 16.22 3.42
C LEU A 307 -14.00 15.23 2.26
N TYR A 308 -12.77 14.95 1.82
CA TYR A 308 -12.51 14.08 0.67
C TYR A 308 -12.34 12.59 1.05
N ARG A 309 -12.66 12.21 2.30
CA ARG A 309 -12.62 10.81 2.72
C ARG A 309 -13.75 10.03 2.06
N HIS A 310 -13.39 9.16 1.13
CA HIS A 310 -14.33 8.23 0.53
C HIS A 310 -14.71 7.14 1.54
N ARG A 311 -15.91 7.23 2.12
CA ARG A 311 -16.55 6.10 2.79
C ARG A 311 -17.55 5.51 1.81
N SER A 312 -17.36 4.27 1.40
CA SER A 312 -18.45 3.56 0.76
C SER A 312 -18.57 2.15 1.32
N PRO A 313 -19.80 1.62 1.45
CA PRO A 313 -20.04 0.32 2.06
C PRO A 313 -19.28 -0.77 1.28
N LEU A 314 -18.56 -1.61 2.02
CA LEU A 314 -17.72 -2.70 1.50
C LEU A 314 -18.54 -3.89 0.97
N PRO A 315 -19.60 -4.39 1.65
CA PRO A 315 -20.23 -5.65 1.26
C PRO A 315 -20.94 -5.61 -0.09
N GLY A 316 -21.78 -4.58 -0.34
CA GLY A 316 -22.55 -4.46 -1.59
C GLY A 316 -21.65 -4.31 -2.82
N ARG A 317 -20.54 -3.57 -2.69
CA ARG A 317 -19.56 -3.41 -3.77
C ARG A 317 -18.74 -4.66 -4.02
N LEU A 318 -18.41 -5.44 -2.98
CA LEU A 318 -17.72 -6.71 -3.17
C LEU A 318 -18.59 -7.68 -3.96
N LEU A 319 -19.88 -7.78 -3.62
CA LEU A 319 -20.81 -8.64 -4.35
C LEU A 319 -21.00 -8.16 -5.79
N GLY A 320 -21.22 -6.86 -6.02
CA GLY A 320 -21.31 -6.30 -7.38
C GLY A 320 -20.03 -6.50 -8.19
N PHE A 321 -18.86 -6.42 -7.54
CA PHE A 321 -17.59 -6.73 -8.16
C PHE A 321 -17.50 -8.22 -8.54
N VAL A 322 -17.81 -9.15 -7.63
CA VAL A 322 -17.76 -10.58 -7.95
C VAL A 322 -18.80 -10.95 -9.00
N LEU A 323 -20.04 -10.48 -8.93
CA LEU A 323 -21.08 -10.91 -9.88
C LEU A 323 -20.93 -10.31 -11.28
N ALA A 324 -20.44 -9.08 -11.40
CA ALA A 324 -20.40 -8.37 -12.68
C ALA A 324 -19.05 -7.68 -12.97
N GLY A 325 -18.44 -7.06 -11.97
CA GLY A 325 -17.23 -6.24 -12.16
C GLY A 325 -15.98 -7.03 -12.57
N PHE A 326 -15.71 -8.16 -11.91
CA PHE A 326 -14.56 -9.02 -12.15
C PHE A 326 -14.59 -9.69 -13.54
N PRO A 327 -15.68 -10.35 -13.98
CA PRO A 327 -15.70 -10.96 -15.30
C PRO A 327 -15.67 -9.91 -16.41
N ALA A 328 -16.30 -8.75 -16.22
CA ALA A 328 -16.18 -7.62 -17.15
C ALA A 328 -14.74 -7.08 -17.23
N LEU A 329 -14.03 -7.03 -16.10
CA LEU A 329 -12.63 -6.62 -16.05
C LEU A 329 -11.71 -7.59 -16.79
N VAL A 330 -11.89 -8.90 -16.59
CA VAL A 330 -11.14 -9.95 -17.30
C VAL A 330 -11.36 -9.83 -18.81
N ARG A 331 -12.60 -9.66 -19.26
CA ARG A 331 -12.90 -9.45 -20.70
C ARG A 331 -12.27 -8.17 -21.25
N ARG A 332 -12.27 -7.08 -20.47
CA ARG A 332 -11.59 -5.83 -20.87
C ARG A 332 -10.08 -6.02 -21.03
N GLN A 333 -9.49 -6.91 -20.25
CA GLN A 333 -8.06 -7.25 -20.28
C GLN A 333 -7.75 -8.53 -21.10
N ARG A 334 -8.67 -8.95 -21.99
CA ARG A 334 -8.56 -10.21 -22.74
C ARG A 334 -7.22 -10.44 -23.45
N ARG A 335 -6.56 -9.39 -23.95
CA ARG A 335 -5.28 -9.53 -24.66
C ARG A 335 -4.19 -10.04 -23.73
N SER A 336 -4.03 -9.40 -22.57
CA SER A 336 -3.05 -9.80 -21.56
C SER A 336 -3.40 -11.15 -20.96
N VAL A 337 -4.69 -11.44 -20.78
CA VAL A 337 -5.17 -12.75 -20.29
C VAL A 337 -4.85 -13.86 -21.29
N LEU A 338 -5.22 -13.69 -22.57
CA LEU A 338 -4.93 -14.68 -23.61
C LEU A 338 -3.43 -14.90 -23.80
N LEU A 339 -2.61 -13.85 -23.71
CA LEU A 339 -1.16 -13.98 -23.76
C LEU A 339 -0.63 -14.81 -22.57
N ALA A 340 -1.03 -14.45 -21.35
CA ALA A 340 -0.60 -15.18 -20.15
C ALA A 340 -1.07 -16.64 -20.15
N SER A 341 -2.32 -16.88 -20.55
CA SER A 341 -2.89 -18.22 -20.71
C SER A 341 -2.18 -19.00 -21.81
N GLY A 342 -1.88 -18.39 -22.96
CA GLY A 342 -1.15 -19.04 -24.05
C GLY A 342 0.26 -19.47 -23.64
N ILE A 343 0.99 -18.61 -22.92
CA ILE A 343 2.30 -18.96 -22.37
C ILE A 343 2.18 -20.12 -21.39
N PHE A 344 1.30 -20.00 -20.40
CA PHE A 344 1.16 -20.98 -19.33
C PHE A 344 0.67 -22.34 -19.84
N TYR A 345 -0.48 -22.39 -20.50
CA TYR A 345 -1.07 -23.64 -20.99
C TYR A 345 -0.27 -24.21 -22.17
N GLY A 346 0.30 -23.36 -23.03
CA GLY A 346 1.17 -23.82 -24.11
C GLY A 346 2.38 -24.57 -23.57
N LEU A 347 3.07 -24.02 -22.58
CA LEU A 347 4.22 -24.67 -21.96
C LEU A 347 3.84 -25.90 -21.14
N LEU A 348 2.69 -25.88 -20.46
CA LEU A 348 2.15 -27.06 -19.77
C LEU A 348 1.96 -28.22 -20.74
N LEU A 349 1.29 -27.98 -21.87
CA LEU A 349 1.02 -29.02 -22.87
C LEU A 349 2.31 -29.49 -23.55
N ILE A 350 3.18 -28.57 -23.96
CA ILE A 350 4.46 -28.90 -24.61
C ILE A 350 5.33 -29.72 -23.66
N SER A 351 5.50 -29.29 -22.41
CA SER A 351 6.33 -29.98 -21.44
C SER A 351 5.80 -31.37 -21.10
N GLY A 352 4.48 -31.50 -20.89
CA GLY A 352 3.87 -32.79 -20.62
C GLY A 352 3.98 -33.75 -21.79
N TRP A 353 3.81 -33.25 -23.03
CA TRP A 353 3.98 -34.09 -24.22
C TRP A 353 5.44 -34.50 -24.43
N LEU A 354 6.40 -33.59 -24.22
CA LEU A 354 7.82 -33.91 -24.34
C LEU A 354 8.26 -34.96 -23.31
N VAL A 355 7.86 -34.83 -22.06
CA VAL A 355 8.18 -35.81 -21.01
C VAL A 355 7.48 -37.15 -21.26
N HIS A 356 6.27 -37.13 -21.84
CA HIS A 356 5.62 -38.36 -22.27
C HIS A 356 6.41 -39.09 -23.36
N LEU A 357 6.98 -38.36 -24.32
CA LEU A 357 7.81 -38.94 -25.39
C LEU A 357 9.21 -39.33 -24.92
N PHE A 358 9.79 -38.57 -23.99
CA PHE A 358 11.15 -38.73 -23.48
C PHE A 358 11.12 -38.67 -21.95
N PRO A 359 10.87 -39.80 -21.27
CA PRO A 359 10.66 -39.84 -19.81
C PRO A 359 11.81 -39.22 -19.00
N ASP A 360 13.06 -39.40 -19.45
CA ASP A 360 14.25 -38.88 -18.77
C ASP A 360 14.28 -37.34 -18.67
N LEU A 361 13.50 -36.62 -19.51
CA LEU A 361 13.39 -35.17 -19.44
C LEU A 361 12.81 -34.67 -18.12
N VAL A 362 12.10 -35.51 -17.35
CA VAL A 362 11.60 -35.14 -16.02
C VAL A 362 12.73 -34.60 -15.12
N PHE A 363 13.91 -35.22 -15.17
CA PHE A 363 15.05 -34.86 -14.33
C PHE A 363 15.80 -33.60 -14.78
N THR A 364 15.45 -33.05 -15.95
CA THR A 364 15.98 -31.76 -16.43
C THR A 364 15.23 -30.58 -15.82
N VAL A 365 13.97 -30.80 -15.42
CA VAL A 365 13.11 -29.76 -14.85
C VAL A 365 13.00 -29.92 -13.33
N LEU A 366 12.93 -31.16 -12.84
CA LEU A 366 12.73 -31.48 -11.43
C LEU A 366 13.89 -32.31 -10.87
N PRO A 367 14.42 -31.98 -9.69
CA PRO A 367 15.33 -32.86 -8.96
C PRO A 367 14.68 -34.20 -8.65
N ALA A 368 15.50 -35.27 -8.57
CA ALA A 368 15.00 -36.62 -8.31
C ALA A 368 14.17 -36.74 -7.02
N GLU A 369 14.53 -35.99 -5.96
CA GLU A 369 13.75 -35.93 -4.72
C GLU A 369 12.32 -35.39 -4.95
N GLN A 370 12.18 -34.35 -5.78
CA GLN A 370 10.85 -33.79 -6.09
C GLN A 370 10.03 -34.74 -6.94
N VAL A 371 10.66 -35.52 -7.82
CA VAL A 371 9.96 -36.55 -8.61
C VAL A 371 9.41 -37.63 -7.68
N ALA A 372 10.22 -38.15 -6.77
CA ALA A 372 9.80 -39.13 -5.77
C ALA A 372 8.66 -38.61 -4.87
N ASP A 373 8.73 -37.34 -4.45
CA ASP A 373 7.64 -36.69 -3.71
C ASP A 373 6.32 -36.66 -4.50
N MET A 374 6.39 -36.40 -5.81
CA MET A 374 5.20 -36.41 -6.67
C MET A 374 4.66 -37.81 -6.89
N GLU A 375 5.52 -38.81 -7.07
CA GLU A 375 5.10 -40.22 -7.18
C GLU A 375 4.36 -40.67 -5.91
N ALA A 376 4.92 -40.40 -4.74
CA ALA A 376 4.29 -40.71 -3.46
C ALA A 376 2.97 -39.96 -3.25
N MET A 377 2.84 -38.73 -3.77
CA MET A 377 1.63 -37.91 -3.64
C MET A 377 0.43 -38.49 -4.40
N TYR A 378 0.69 -39.16 -5.53
CA TYR A 378 -0.33 -39.65 -6.46
C TYR A 378 -0.33 -41.17 -6.62
N ASP A 379 0.26 -41.88 -5.65
CA ASP A 379 0.26 -43.33 -5.59
C ASP A 379 -1.19 -43.87 -5.67
N PRO A 380 -1.52 -44.77 -6.63
CA PRO A 380 -2.84 -45.38 -6.75
C PRO A 380 -3.31 -46.12 -5.49
N ASP A 381 -2.36 -46.65 -4.70
CA ASP A 381 -2.65 -47.40 -3.48
C ASP A 381 -2.79 -46.49 -2.24
N ALA A 382 -2.61 -45.17 -2.40
CA ALA A 382 -2.74 -44.22 -1.31
C ALA A 382 -4.19 -44.09 -0.81
N THR A 383 -4.36 -44.12 0.52
CA THR A 383 -5.66 -43.92 1.17
C THR A 383 -6.19 -42.49 1.03
N ARG A 384 -5.33 -41.50 0.78
CA ARG A 384 -5.67 -40.12 0.40
C ARG A 384 -4.60 -39.55 -0.53
N LEU A 385 -5.03 -38.76 -1.52
CA LEU A 385 -4.14 -38.07 -2.46
C LEU A 385 -3.68 -36.72 -1.89
N GLY A 386 -2.44 -36.32 -2.21
CA GLY A 386 -1.85 -35.04 -1.81
C GLY A 386 -0.65 -35.17 -0.85
N ARG A 387 -0.01 -34.04 -0.54
CA ARG A 387 1.37 -33.96 0.04
C ARG A 387 1.64 -34.72 1.34
N PHE A 388 0.62 -35.21 2.03
CA PHE A 388 0.86 -36.09 3.17
C PHE A 388 -0.26 -37.16 3.25
N GLY A 389 0.11 -38.43 3.22
CA GLY A 389 -0.80 -39.59 3.31
C GLY A 389 -1.23 -39.89 4.75
N GLU A 390 -2.41 -40.52 4.89
CA GLU A 390 -3.12 -40.93 6.12
C GLU A 390 -3.37 -39.88 7.20
N ARG A 391 -4.55 -39.26 7.16
CA ARG A 391 -4.87 -38.06 7.95
C ARG A 391 -6.34 -37.91 8.34
N GLY A 392 -6.58 -37.33 9.52
CA GLY A 392 -7.92 -37.01 10.06
C GLY A 392 -8.38 -35.58 9.70
N SER A 393 -9.60 -35.20 10.09
CA SER A 393 -10.22 -33.89 9.71
C SER A 393 -9.44 -32.65 10.18
N ALA A 394 -8.68 -32.73 11.26
CA ALA A 394 -7.80 -31.65 11.72
C ALA A 394 -6.71 -31.29 10.69
N ASP A 395 -6.42 -32.19 9.77
CA ASP A 395 -5.34 -32.05 8.82
C ASP A 395 -5.79 -31.37 7.52
N ASP A 396 -7.08 -31.45 7.19
CA ASP A 396 -7.69 -30.76 6.05
C ASP A 396 -7.60 -29.23 6.25
N TRP A 397 -7.76 -28.76 7.49
CA TRP A 397 -7.58 -27.35 7.83
C TRP A 397 -6.14 -26.88 7.66
N ALA A 398 -5.17 -27.71 8.05
CA ALA A 398 -3.76 -27.40 7.87
C ALA A 398 -3.37 -27.32 6.41
N MET A 399 -3.89 -28.24 5.59
CA MET A 399 -3.70 -28.21 4.14
C MET A 399 -4.37 -27.00 3.51
N PHE A 400 -5.58 -26.63 3.92
CA PHE A 400 -6.23 -25.41 3.46
C PHE A 400 -5.35 -24.17 3.70
N GLY A 401 -4.86 -23.97 4.93
CA GLY A 401 -3.96 -22.85 5.25
C GLY A 401 -2.65 -22.87 4.44
N PHE A 402 -2.08 -24.06 4.24
CA PHE A 402 -0.89 -24.25 3.40
C PHE A 402 -1.14 -23.88 1.92
N TYR A 403 -2.21 -24.40 1.31
CA TYR A 403 -2.55 -24.14 -0.09
C TYR A 403 -2.88 -22.67 -0.33
N VAL A 404 -3.61 -22.03 0.60
CA VAL A 404 -3.85 -20.58 0.57
C VAL A 404 -2.54 -19.80 0.57
N MET A 405 -1.62 -20.12 1.49
CA MET A 405 -0.34 -19.44 1.58
C MET A 405 0.51 -19.62 0.33
N ASN A 406 0.60 -20.86 -0.17
CA ASN A 406 1.42 -21.22 -1.32
C ASN A 406 0.88 -20.56 -2.59
N ASN A 407 -0.38 -20.81 -2.93
CA ASN A 407 -0.91 -20.46 -4.26
C ASN A 407 -1.21 -18.96 -4.37
N ILE A 408 -1.74 -18.33 -3.30
CA ILE A 408 -1.91 -16.86 -3.28
C ILE A 408 -0.55 -16.16 -3.22
N GLY A 409 0.43 -16.74 -2.51
CA GLY A 409 1.81 -16.26 -2.51
C GLY A 409 2.41 -16.22 -3.92
N ILE A 410 2.30 -17.31 -4.67
CA ILE A 410 2.76 -17.39 -6.07
C ILE A 410 2.02 -16.37 -6.93
N ALA A 411 0.70 -16.21 -6.78
CA ALA A 411 -0.06 -15.21 -7.53
C ALA A 411 0.40 -13.77 -7.24
N PHE A 412 0.69 -13.45 -5.99
CA PHE A 412 1.24 -12.15 -5.62
C PHE A 412 2.64 -11.91 -6.17
N GLN A 413 3.52 -12.90 -6.12
CA GLN A 413 4.86 -12.81 -6.68
C GLN A 413 4.81 -12.68 -8.21
N THR A 414 3.94 -13.44 -8.87
CA THR A 414 3.68 -13.38 -10.31
C THR A 414 3.21 -11.99 -10.72
N PHE A 415 2.25 -11.42 -10.00
CA PHE A 415 1.78 -10.05 -10.22
C PHE A 415 2.88 -9.02 -9.97
N ALA A 416 3.51 -9.05 -8.79
CA ALA A 416 4.47 -8.04 -8.36
C ALA A 416 5.72 -8.05 -9.24
N GLY A 417 6.23 -9.23 -9.59
CA GLY A 417 7.36 -9.43 -10.50
C GLY A 417 7.16 -8.80 -11.88
N GLY A 418 5.93 -8.45 -12.25
CA GLY A 418 5.61 -7.65 -13.42
C GLY A 418 6.26 -6.26 -13.44
N LEU A 419 6.61 -5.69 -12.29
CA LEU A 419 7.38 -4.43 -12.23
C LEU A 419 8.79 -4.55 -12.82
N LEU A 420 9.34 -5.76 -12.91
CA LEU A 420 10.61 -6.03 -13.61
C LEU A 420 10.38 -6.11 -15.12
N LEU A 421 9.70 -5.12 -15.68
CA LEU A 421 9.37 -5.03 -17.11
C LEU A 421 8.59 -6.26 -17.63
N GLY A 422 7.80 -6.91 -16.77
CA GLY A 422 7.04 -8.12 -17.11
C GLY A 422 7.83 -9.43 -17.02
N LEU A 423 9.16 -9.38 -16.87
CA LEU A 423 10.02 -10.57 -16.85
C LEU A 423 9.73 -11.48 -15.65
N GLY A 424 9.44 -10.91 -14.48
CA GLY A 424 9.08 -11.71 -13.30
C GLY A 424 7.78 -12.47 -13.52
N SER A 425 6.75 -11.83 -14.06
CA SER A 425 5.48 -12.51 -14.39
C SER A 425 5.67 -13.60 -15.43
N LEU A 426 6.49 -13.33 -16.46
CA LEU A 426 6.83 -14.32 -17.48
C LEU A 426 7.53 -15.54 -16.85
N PHE A 427 8.53 -15.31 -15.99
CA PHE A 427 9.24 -16.38 -15.28
C PHE A 427 8.28 -17.29 -14.52
N TYR A 428 7.37 -16.73 -13.70
CA TYR A 428 6.43 -17.56 -12.94
C TYR A 428 5.43 -18.30 -13.83
N LEU A 429 4.95 -17.70 -14.91
CA LEU A 429 4.06 -18.39 -15.87
C LEU A 429 4.77 -19.55 -16.56
N VAL A 430 6.01 -19.33 -17.01
CA VAL A 430 6.85 -20.34 -17.65
C VAL A 430 7.15 -21.47 -16.68
N TYR A 431 7.67 -21.14 -15.50
CA TYR A 431 8.06 -22.11 -14.49
C TYR A 431 6.89 -22.99 -14.05
N ASN A 432 5.74 -22.40 -13.69
CA ASN A 432 4.58 -23.19 -13.27
C ASN A 432 4.00 -24.03 -14.42
N GLY A 433 3.97 -23.49 -15.64
CA GLY A 433 3.54 -24.25 -16.82
C GLY A 433 4.41 -25.48 -17.06
N LEU A 434 5.75 -25.28 -17.10
CA LEU A 434 6.73 -26.36 -17.28
C LEU A 434 6.65 -27.42 -16.18
N VAL A 435 6.59 -27.01 -14.90
CA VAL A 435 6.55 -27.93 -13.77
C VAL A 435 5.28 -28.79 -13.80
N ILE A 436 4.10 -28.16 -13.94
CA ILE A 436 2.83 -28.91 -13.97
C ILE A 436 2.78 -29.84 -15.19
N GLY A 437 3.23 -29.37 -16.35
CA GLY A 437 3.32 -30.19 -17.56
C GLY A 437 4.23 -31.39 -17.36
N THR A 438 5.43 -31.17 -16.82
CA THR A 438 6.41 -32.23 -16.53
C THR A 438 5.86 -33.29 -15.59
N VAL A 439 5.23 -32.88 -14.49
CA VAL A 439 4.59 -33.80 -13.54
C VAL A 439 3.49 -34.60 -14.23
N ALA A 440 2.63 -33.95 -15.01
CA ALA A 440 1.54 -34.63 -15.72
C ALA A 440 2.06 -35.66 -16.74
N GLY A 441 3.12 -35.34 -17.49
CA GLY A 441 3.75 -36.24 -18.45
C GLY A 441 4.42 -37.43 -17.77
N HIS A 442 5.17 -37.19 -16.68
CA HIS A 442 5.85 -38.23 -15.91
C HIS A 442 4.86 -39.20 -15.26
N LEU A 443 3.86 -38.68 -14.55
CA LEU A 443 2.84 -39.51 -13.91
C LEU A 443 2.03 -40.32 -14.93
N GLY A 444 1.87 -39.80 -16.17
CA GLY A 444 1.28 -40.56 -17.27
C GLY A 444 2.12 -41.75 -17.74
N ASN A 445 3.45 -41.64 -17.72
CA ASN A 445 4.34 -42.72 -18.13
C ASN A 445 4.36 -43.89 -17.13
N ILE A 446 4.16 -43.60 -15.84
CA ILE A 446 4.18 -44.61 -14.77
C ILE A 446 2.79 -45.15 -14.41
N GLY A 447 1.73 -44.73 -15.11
CA GLY A 447 0.37 -45.21 -14.87
C GLY A 447 -0.45 -44.45 -13.81
N TYR A 448 0.07 -43.34 -13.28
CA TYR A 448 -0.53 -42.56 -12.19
C TYR A 448 -1.44 -41.42 -12.70
N GLN A 449 -1.79 -41.42 -13.99
CA GLN A 449 -2.63 -40.38 -14.61
C GLN A 449 -4.04 -40.30 -13.99
N LEU A 450 -4.62 -41.43 -13.59
CA LEU A 450 -5.98 -41.44 -13.05
C LEU A 450 -6.07 -40.74 -11.68
N PRO A 451 -5.27 -41.11 -10.66
CA PRO A 451 -5.26 -40.40 -9.38
C PRO A 451 -4.90 -38.92 -9.57
N PHE A 452 -3.88 -38.61 -10.39
CA PHE A 452 -3.47 -37.23 -10.68
C PHE A 452 -4.60 -36.38 -11.28
N TRP A 453 -5.19 -36.78 -12.41
CA TRP A 453 -6.21 -35.97 -13.06
C TRP A 453 -7.52 -35.91 -12.28
N SER A 454 -7.87 -36.97 -11.55
CA SER A 454 -9.04 -36.95 -10.66
C SER A 454 -8.86 -35.96 -9.50
N PHE A 455 -7.64 -35.79 -9.00
CA PHE A 455 -7.30 -34.81 -7.99
C PHE A 455 -7.32 -33.38 -8.57
N VAL A 456 -6.63 -33.15 -9.68
CA VAL A 456 -6.42 -31.80 -10.24
C VAL A 456 -7.69 -31.19 -10.85
N ILE A 457 -8.56 -31.98 -11.49
CA ILE A 457 -9.64 -31.44 -12.33
C ILE A 457 -10.62 -30.51 -11.58
N GLY A 458 -10.85 -30.75 -10.28
CA GLY A 458 -11.78 -29.96 -9.47
C GLY A 458 -11.27 -28.55 -9.18
N HIS A 459 -10.16 -28.44 -8.45
CA HIS A 459 -9.60 -27.14 -8.05
C HIS A 459 -8.87 -26.44 -9.19
N GLY A 460 -8.32 -27.18 -10.15
CA GLY A 460 -7.55 -26.66 -11.28
C GLY A 460 -8.31 -25.64 -12.13
N ALA A 461 -9.64 -25.75 -12.23
CA ALA A 461 -10.48 -24.75 -12.92
C ALA A 461 -10.30 -23.35 -12.34
N PHE A 462 -10.16 -23.24 -11.02
CA PHE A 462 -9.99 -21.97 -10.33
C PHE A 462 -8.51 -21.58 -10.22
N GLU A 463 -7.65 -22.53 -9.86
CA GLU A 463 -6.22 -22.26 -9.62
C GLU A 463 -5.47 -21.88 -10.90
N LEU A 464 -5.55 -22.70 -11.94
CA LEU A 464 -4.82 -22.47 -13.19
C LEU A 464 -5.30 -21.16 -13.85
N THR A 465 -6.62 -20.92 -13.79
CA THR A 465 -7.20 -19.65 -14.25
C THR A 465 -6.65 -18.47 -13.42
N ALA A 466 -6.61 -18.57 -12.09
CA ALA A 466 -6.12 -17.49 -11.24
C ALA A 466 -4.63 -17.17 -11.46
N ILE A 467 -3.78 -18.17 -11.66
CA ILE A 467 -2.35 -17.99 -11.97
C ILE A 467 -2.20 -17.21 -13.29
N THR A 468 -2.94 -17.57 -14.34
CA THR A 468 -2.89 -16.84 -15.61
C THR A 468 -3.43 -15.42 -15.50
N LEU A 469 -4.45 -15.17 -14.67
CA LEU A 469 -4.94 -13.82 -14.38
C LEU A 469 -3.92 -12.97 -13.61
N ALA A 470 -3.22 -13.55 -12.64
CA ALA A 470 -2.12 -12.89 -11.93
C ALA A 470 -0.95 -12.57 -12.87
N GLY A 471 -0.62 -13.50 -13.77
CA GLY A 471 0.33 -13.29 -14.87
C GLY A 471 -0.07 -12.14 -15.79
N ALA A 472 -1.32 -12.12 -16.26
CA ALA A 472 -1.85 -11.05 -17.09
C ALA A 472 -1.80 -9.69 -16.40
N ALA A 473 -2.13 -9.65 -15.11
CA ALA A 473 -2.06 -8.44 -14.29
C ALA A 473 -0.62 -7.92 -14.17
N GLY A 474 0.36 -8.80 -13.98
CA GLY A 474 1.78 -8.45 -13.90
C GLY A 474 2.40 -8.07 -15.26
N LEU A 475 2.09 -8.79 -16.33
CA LEU A 475 2.47 -8.40 -17.70
C LEU A 475 1.91 -7.02 -18.07
N GLY A 476 0.70 -6.69 -17.61
CA GLY A 476 0.12 -5.34 -17.75
C GLY A 476 0.92 -4.25 -17.04
N LEU A 477 1.53 -4.53 -15.89
CA LEU A 477 2.46 -3.59 -15.24
C LEU A 477 3.73 -3.41 -16.06
N GLY A 478 4.30 -4.51 -16.55
CA GLY A 478 5.51 -4.50 -17.39
C GLY A 478 5.30 -3.70 -18.67
N GLN A 479 4.17 -3.92 -19.35
CA GLN A 479 3.79 -3.18 -20.55
C GLN A 479 3.69 -1.68 -20.29
N ALA A 480 3.13 -1.27 -19.15
CA ALA A 480 3.01 0.14 -18.78
C ALA A 480 4.38 0.83 -18.57
N LEU A 481 5.42 0.07 -18.19
CA LEU A 481 6.78 0.56 -18.03
C LEU A 481 7.56 0.60 -19.35
N ILE A 482 7.40 -0.44 -20.18
CA ILE A 482 8.08 -0.58 -21.48
C ILE A 482 7.52 0.41 -22.50
N ALA A 483 6.19 0.44 -22.64
CA ALA A 483 5.48 1.18 -23.67
C ALA A 483 4.35 2.05 -23.06
N PRO A 484 4.70 3.14 -22.34
CA PRO A 484 3.72 3.99 -21.64
C PRO A 484 2.84 4.85 -22.58
N GLY A 485 3.14 4.87 -23.89
CA GLY A 485 2.45 5.71 -24.86
C GLY A 485 2.69 7.19 -24.62
N ARG A 486 1.62 7.98 -24.55
CA ARG A 486 1.67 9.44 -24.31
C ARG A 486 1.78 9.83 -22.84
N ARG A 487 1.74 8.86 -21.93
CA ARG A 487 1.82 9.11 -20.48
C ARG A 487 3.26 9.04 -20.01
N SER A 488 3.54 9.69 -18.88
CA SER A 488 4.75 9.38 -18.13
C SER A 488 4.71 7.92 -17.64
N ARG A 489 5.88 7.31 -17.43
CA ARG A 489 5.96 5.93 -16.90
C ARG A 489 5.28 5.79 -15.54
N SER A 490 5.39 6.79 -14.68
CA SER A 490 4.75 6.80 -13.35
C SER A 490 3.23 6.82 -13.45
N GLU A 491 2.66 7.65 -14.34
CA GLU A 491 1.22 7.73 -14.56
C GLU A 491 0.68 6.47 -15.25
N ALA A 492 1.39 5.95 -16.26
CA ALA A 492 1.07 4.69 -16.91
C ALA A 492 1.05 3.55 -15.90
N LEU A 493 2.07 3.47 -15.03
CA LEU A 493 2.15 2.47 -13.97
C LEU A 493 1.01 2.63 -12.96
N ARG A 494 0.67 3.85 -12.52
CA ARG A 494 -0.44 4.10 -11.59
C ARG A 494 -1.77 3.60 -12.15
N GLN A 495 -2.03 3.85 -13.43
CA GLN A 495 -3.25 3.38 -14.08
C GLN A 495 -3.26 1.85 -14.22
N ALA A 496 -2.14 1.25 -14.65
CA ALA A 496 -2.03 -0.19 -14.81
C ALA A 496 -2.19 -0.90 -13.45
N ALA A 497 -1.54 -0.42 -12.40
CA ALA A 497 -1.64 -0.98 -11.05
C ALA A 497 -3.06 -0.95 -10.50
N ALA A 498 -3.81 0.14 -10.72
CA ALA A 498 -5.21 0.22 -10.30
C ALA A 498 -6.11 -0.84 -10.97
N ILE A 499 -5.82 -1.21 -12.22
CA ILE A 499 -6.50 -2.29 -12.94
C ILE A 499 -6.03 -3.65 -12.44
N SER A 500 -4.71 -3.85 -12.36
CA SER A 500 -4.08 -5.11 -12.02
C SER A 500 -4.41 -5.57 -10.60
N VAL A 501 -4.48 -4.66 -9.62
CA VAL A 501 -4.86 -5.04 -8.25
C VAL A 501 -6.30 -5.56 -8.15
N ARG A 502 -7.22 -5.06 -9.00
CA ARG A 502 -8.58 -5.60 -9.05
C ARG A 502 -8.61 -6.99 -9.69
N LEU A 503 -7.80 -7.22 -10.73
CA LEU A 503 -7.63 -8.56 -11.31
C LEU A 503 -7.08 -9.54 -10.28
N VAL A 504 -6.03 -9.15 -9.55
CA VAL A 504 -5.42 -9.96 -8.50
C VAL A 504 -6.40 -10.22 -7.35
N ALA A 505 -7.19 -9.22 -6.93
CA ALA A 505 -8.21 -9.41 -5.91
C ALA A 505 -9.25 -10.48 -6.32
N GLY A 506 -9.67 -10.51 -7.59
CA GLY A 506 -10.53 -11.56 -8.09
C GLY A 506 -9.83 -12.92 -8.20
N ALA A 507 -8.56 -12.95 -8.65
CA ALA A 507 -7.74 -14.17 -8.68
C ALA A 507 -7.55 -14.77 -7.27
N MET A 508 -7.38 -13.95 -6.24
CA MET A 508 -7.31 -14.41 -4.84
C MET A 508 -8.59 -15.12 -4.40
N LEU A 509 -9.77 -14.60 -4.78
CA LEU A 509 -11.04 -15.25 -4.46
C LEU A 509 -11.15 -16.62 -5.13
N MET A 510 -10.68 -16.72 -6.37
CA MET A 510 -10.60 -18.00 -7.08
C MET A 510 -9.63 -18.97 -6.39
N LEU A 511 -8.46 -18.50 -5.94
CA LEU A 511 -7.48 -19.33 -5.23
C LEU A 511 -7.96 -19.77 -3.85
N LEU A 512 -8.73 -18.94 -3.14
CA LEU A 512 -9.37 -19.36 -1.89
C LEU A 512 -10.38 -20.49 -2.13
N LEU A 513 -11.17 -20.39 -3.21
CA LEU A 513 -12.09 -21.46 -3.61
C LEU A 513 -11.34 -22.71 -4.06
N ALA A 514 -10.24 -22.55 -4.82
CA ALA A 514 -9.38 -23.65 -5.24
C ALA A 514 -8.80 -24.40 -4.03
N ALA A 515 -8.20 -23.68 -3.08
CA ALA A 515 -7.61 -24.26 -1.87
C ALA A 515 -8.66 -25.00 -1.01
N PHE A 516 -9.90 -24.51 -0.97
CA PHE A 516 -11.00 -25.21 -0.31
C PHE A 516 -11.36 -26.51 -1.03
N ILE A 517 -11.55 -26.47 -2.35
CA ILE A 517 -11.85 -27.66 -3.16
C ILE A 517 -10.68 -28.66 -3.11
N GLU A 518 -9.44 -28.18 -3.08
CA GLU A 518 -8.24 -29.00 -3.00
C GLU A 518 -8.16 -29.74 -1.66
N ALA A 519 -8.30 -29.01 -0.55
CA ALA A 519 -8.22 -29.59 0.79
C ALA A 519 -9.36 -30.58 1.07
N TYR A 520 -10.58 -30.25 0.67
CA TYR A 520 -11.77 -31.00 1.08
C TYR A 520 -12.34 -31.94 0.02
N TRP A 521 -12.29 -31.62 -1.28
CA TRP A 521 -12.91 -32.46 -2.32
C TRP A 521 -11.87 -33.29 -3.09
N SER A 522 -10.77 -32.66 -3.50
CA SER A 522 -9.78 -33.26 -4.40
C SER A 522 -9.04 -34.42 -3.74
N SER A 523 -8.72 -34.26 -2.45
CA SER A 523 -8.00 -35.22 -1.61
C SER A 523 -8.78 -36.51 -1.29
N MET A 524 -10.11 -36.52 -1.45
CA MET A 524 -10.97 -37.67 -1.16
C MET A 524 -10.75 -38.80 -2.16
N THR A 525 -10.52 -40.04 -1.71
CA THR A 525 -10.31 -41.21 -2.59
C THR A 525 -11.55 -42.08 -2.74
N TYR A 526 -12.54 -41.96 -1.84
CA TYR A 526 -13.78 -42.73 -1.87
C TYR A 526 -14.74 -42.43 -3.05
N PRO A 527 -14.84 -41.19 -3.60
CA PRO A 527 -15.71 -40.95 -4.73
C PRO A 527 -15.15 -41.60 -5.99
N ALA A 528 -16.01 -42.23 -6.78
CA ALA A 528 -15.61 -42.80 -8.07
C ALA A 528 -14.98 -41.71 -8.97
N PRO A 529 -13.88 -42.02 -9.70
CA PRO A 529 -13.22 -41.04 -10.57
C PRO A 529 -14.16 -40.37 -11.57
N ALA A 530 -15.15 -41.10 -12.11
CA ALA A 530 -16.16 -40.55 -13.02
C ALA A 530 -16.94 -39.37 -12.40
N LEU A 531 -17.27 -39.44 -11.10
CA LEU A 531 -17.94 -38.36 -10.40
C LEU A 531 -17.02 -37.14 -10.24
N LYS A 532 -15.74 -37.37 -9.91
CA LYS A 532 -14.74 -36.29 -9.85
C LYS A 532 -14.57 -35.59 -11.19
N PHE A 533 -14.52 -36.35 -12.29
CA PHE A 533 -14.46 -35.79 -13.64
C PHE A 533 -15.72 -35.01 -14.01
N ALA A 534 -16.91 -35.51 -13.66
CA ALA A 534 -18.17 -34.81 -13.90
C ALA A 534 -18.26 -33.48 -13.14
N VAL A 535 -17.92 -33.48 -11.85
CA VAL A 535 -17.88 -32.26 -11.02
C VAL A 535 -16.82 -31.29 -11.55
N GLY A 536 -15.62 -31.78 -11.86
CA GLY A 536 -14.55 -30.97 -12.45
C GLY A 536 -14.96 -30.33 -13.77
N ALA A 537 -15.58 -31.08 -14.68
CA ALA A 537 -16.10 -30.55 -15.94
C ALA A 537 -17.17 -29.47 -15.71
N ALA A 538 -18.06 -29.67 -14.74
CA ALA A 538 -19.06 -28.66 -14.36
C ALA A 538 -18.40 -27.38 -13.79
N LEU A 539 -17.35 -27.50 -12.99
CA LEU A 539 -16.60 -26.35 -12.44
C LEU A 539 -15.85 -25.58 -13.55
N TRP A 540 -15.22 -26.28 -14.49
CA TRP A 540 -14.61 -25.65 -15.67
C TRP A 540 -15.64 -24.93 -16.53
N LEU A 541 -16.80 -25.56 -16.79
CA LEU A 541 -17.90 -24.95 -17.52
C LEU A 541 -18.43 -23.72 -16.77
N LEU A 542 -18.58 -23.79 -15.44
CA LEU A 542 -18.99 -22.66 -14.61
C LEU A 542 -18.02 -21.48 -14.75
N VAL A 543 -16.71 -21.72 -14.62
CA VAL A 543 -15.68 -20.67 -14.78
C VAL A 543 -15.73 -20.06 -16.18
N LEU A 544 -15.86 -20.89 -17.22
CA LEU A 544 -15.97 -20.45 -18.61
C LEU A 544 -17.22 -19.58 -18.82
N LEU A 545 -18.40 -20.07 -18.42
CA LEU A 545 -19.67 -19.35 -18.54
C LEU A 545 -19.65 -18.05 -17.74
N TYR A 546 -19.07 -18.06 -16.54
CA TYR A 546 -18.92 -16.88 -15.71
C TYR A 546 -18.11 -15.79 -16.42
N PHE A 547 -16.93 -16.10 -16.96
CA PHE A 547 -16.12 -15.11 -17.68
C PHE A 547 -16.71 -14.72 -19.05
N CYS A 548 -17.50 -15.59 -19.69
CA CYS A 548 -18.13 -15.31 -20.98
C CYS A 548 -19.46 -14.53 -20.88
N LEU A 549 -20.25 -14.75 -19.84
CA LEU A 549 -21.65 -14.30 -19.74
C LEU A 549 -21.90 -13.28 -18.62
N ALA A 550 -21.29 -13.43 -17.45
CA ALA A 550 -21.61 -12.59 -16.30
C ALA A 550 -21.14 -11.13 -16.50
N GLY A 551 -21.94 -10.14 -16.09
CA GLY A 551 -21.61 -8.71 -16.24
C GLY A 551 -21.64 -8.16 -17.67
N ARG A 552 -22.42 -8.79 -18.58
CA ARG A 552 -22.66 -8.26 -19.94
C ARG A 552 -23.73 -7.17 -19.97
N SER A 553 -24.72 -7.27 -19.09
CA SER A 553 -25.79 -6.30 -18.94
C SER A 553 -25.31 -5.11 -18.11
N ARG A 554 -25.40 -3.90 -18.65
CA ARG A 554 -25.22 -2.64 -17.90
C ARG A 554 -26.45 -2.38 -17.02
N HIS A 555 -26.73 -3.23 -16.04
CA HIS A 555 -27.57 -2.77 -14.93
C HIS A 555 -26.62 -2.17 -13.92
N ALA A 556 -26.52 -0.84 -13.95
CA ALA A 556 -25.96 -0.09 -12.84
C ALA A 556 -26.83 -0.40 -11.60
N PRO A 557 -26.29 -0.99 -10.53
CA PRO A 557 -26.90 -0.80 -9.23
C PRO A 557 -26.46 0.59 -8.76
N ASP A 558 -27.43 1.50 -8.64
CA ASP A 558 -27.27 2.81 -8.00
C ASP A 558 -26.71 2.68 -6.58
#